data_AF-A0A7X7F725-F1
#
_entry.id   AF-A0A7X7F725-F1
#
_cell.length_a   1.000
_cell.length_b   1.000
_cell.length_c   1.000
_cell.angle_alpha   90.00
_cell.angle_beta   90.00
_cell.angle_gamma   90.00
#
_symmetry.space_group_name_H-M   'P 1'
#
loop_
_entity.id
_entity.type
_entity.pdbx_description
1 polymer ?
#
loop_
_entity_poly.entity_id
_entity_poly.type
_entity_poly.pdbx_seq_one_letter_code
_entity_poly.pdbx_strand_id
1 'polypeptide(L)'
;MDDNLAPHVCDGLAQVGLMPARDVAIVSHANYPSPSVSAGVVRLGFDNGAILRSAVSYFRKCRDRGRLMTELTVIPPIFEPPTPPSARP
;
A
#
# COMPACT_ATOMS: atom_id res chain seq x y z
N MET A 1 4.62 -4.15 -7.17
CA MET A 1 5.93 -3.56 -6.82
C MET A 1 5.80 -2.76 -5.53
N ASP A 2 6.87 -2.30 -4.89
CA ASP A 2 6.75 -1.45 -3.69
C ASP A 2 6.54 0.04 -4.07
N ASP A 3 5.92 0.84 -3.21
CA ASP A 3 5.51 2.23 -3.55
C ASP A 3 6.71 3.16 -3.80
N ASN A 4 7.83 2.91 -3.13
CA ASN A 4 9.08 3.62 -3.37
C ASN A 4 9.64 3.41 -4.80
N LEU A 5 9.26 2.34 -5.50
CA LEU A 5 9.68 2.07 -6.88
C LEU A 5 8.76 2.71 -7.91
N ALA A 6 7.54 3.11 -7.52
CA ALA A 6 6.55 3.64 -8.45
C ALA A 6 7.02 4.86 -9.25
N PRO A 7 7.71 5.86 -8.68
CA PRO A 7 8.22 6.99 -9.45
C PRO A 7 9.22 6.54 -10.53
N HIS A 8 10.17 5.68 -10.17
CA HIS A 8 11.21 5.22 -11.09
C HIS A 8 10.66 4.37 -12.23
N VAL A 9 9.65 3.53 -11.96
CA VAL A 9 8.96 2.74 -12.98
C VAL A 9 8.18 3.65 -13.93
N CYS A 10 7.44 4.62 -13.40
CA CYS A 10 6.70 5.59 -14.22
C CYS A 10 7.65 6.42 -15.10
N ASP A 11 8.79 6.87 -14.56
CA ASP A 11 9.80 7.61 -15.31
C ASP A 11 10.39 6.76 -16.44
N GLY A 12 10.70 5.49 -16.16
CA GLY A 12 11.20 4.55 -17.17
C GLY A 12 10.20 4.29 -18.30
N LEU A 13 8.91 4.16 -17.97
CA LEU A 13 7.85 4.01 -18.98
C LEU A 13 7.71 5.25 -19.85
N ALA A 14 7.77 6.44 -19.24
CA ALA A 14 7.70 7.70 -19.97
C ALA A 14 8.85 7.85 -20.97
N GLN A 15 10.07 7.41 -20.63
CA GLN A 15 11.25 7.46 -21.51
C GLN A 15 11.09 6.61 -22.79
N VAL A 16 10.27 5.56 -22.74
CA VAL A 16 9.97 4.71 -23.91
C VAL A 16 8.60 5.03 -24.54
N GLY A 17 7.96 6.12 -24.12
CA GLY A 17 6.68 6.58 -24.66
C GLY A 17 5.47 5.78 -24.22
N LEU A 18 5.57 5.00 -23.13
CA LEU A 18 4.47 4.23 -22.56
C LEU A 18 3.81 4.98 -21.40
N MET A 19 2.49 4.83 -21.27
CA MET A 19 1.67 5.44 -20.24
C MET A 19 1.13 4.39 -19.25
N PRO A 20 1.28 4.60 -17.93
CA PRO A 20 0.59 3.81 -16.91
C PRO A 20 -0.92 3.78 -17.11
N ALA A 21 -1.57 2.67 -16.74
CA ALA A 21 -3.00 2.35 -16.88
C ALA A 21 -3.53 2.26 -18.32
N ARG A 22 -2.90 2.94 -19.29
CA ARG A 22 -3.26 2.85 -20.72
C ARG A 22 -2.50 1.73 -21.41
N ASP A 23 -1.17 1.78 -21.35
CA ASP A 23 -0.31 0.84 -22.09
C ASP A 23 0.22 -0.27 -21.16
N VAL A 24 0.38 0.03 -19.86
CA VAL A 24 0.85 -0.93 -18.84
C VAL A 24 0.02 -0.80 -17.57
N ALA A 25 -0.54 -1.92 -17.10
CA ALA A 25 -1.18 -1.99 -15.78
C ALA A 25 -0.13 -2.10 -14.68
N ILE A 26 -0.18 -1.19 -13.70
CA ILE A 26 0.78 -1.13 -12.60
C ILE A 26 0.03 -1.29 -11.28
N VAL A 27 0.47 -2.25 -10.46
CA VAL A 27 0.00 -2.45 -9.10
C VAL A 27 1.16 -2.27 -8.12
N SER A 28 1.00 -1.31 -7.22
CA SER A 28 1.94 -1.02 -6.16
C SER A 28 1.40 -1.47 -4.80
N HIS A 29 2.25 -2.11 -4.01
CA HIS A 29 2.05 -2.28 -2.60
C HIS A 29 2.04 -0.89 -1.94
N ALA A 30 1.23 -0.70 -0.90
CA ALA A 30 1.12 0.57 -0.18
C ALA A 30 0.97 0.34 1.33
N ASN A 31 1.64 1.19 2.10
CA ASN A 31 1.53 1.21 3.55
C ASN A 31 0.62 2.38 3.96
N TYR A 32 -0.64 2.12 4.33
CA TYR A 32 -1.61 3.19 4.58
C TYR A 32 -1.51 3.76 6.00
N PRO A 33 -1.63 5.09 6.17
CA PRO A 33 -1.72 6.11 5.14
C PRO A 33 -0.35 6.33 4.45
N SER A 34 -0.34 6.47 3.13
CA SER A 34 0.89 6.68 2.36
C SER A 34 0.92 8.06 1.69
N PRO A 35 2.07 8.77 1.74
CA PRO A 35 2.15 10.19 1.38
C PRO A 35 2.19 10.49 -0.13
N SER A 36 2.51 9.52 -0.99
CA SER A 36 2.67 9.74 -2.44
C SER A 36 1.73 8.88 -3.26
N VAL A 37 1.25 9.46 -4.37
CA VAL A 37 0.40 8.76 -5.35
C VAL A 37 0.95 9.06 -6.75
N SER A 38 1.44 8.03 -7.44
CA SER A 38 1.72 8.12 -8.88
C SER A 38 0.42 7.91 -9.67
N ALA A 39 0.10 8.83 -10.57
CA ALA A 39 -1.10 8.72 -11.41
C ALA A 39 -1.04 7.44 -12.27
N GLY A 40 -2.20 6.82 -12.49
CA GLY A 40 -2.29 5.58 -13.26
C GLY A 40 -1.76 4.32 -12.55
N VAL A 41 -1.40 4.39 -11.27
CA VAL A 41 -0.94 3.24 -10.48
C VAL A 41 -2.03 2.80 -9.51
N VAL A 42 -2.43 1.54 -9.60
CA VAL A 42 -3.31 0.88 -8.63
C VAL A 42 -2.53 0.65 -7.34
N ARG A 43 -3.17 0.86 -6.19
CA ARG A 43 -2.53 0.63 -4.89
C ARG A 43 -3.25 -0.45 -4.10
N LEU A 44 -2.47 -1.37 -3.53
CA LEU A 44 -2.94 -2.47 -2.70
C LEU A 44 -2.10 -2.51 -1.43
N GLY A 45 -2.70 -2.51 -0.26
CA GLY A 45 -1.95 -2.31 0.97
C GLY A 45 -2.71 -2.69 2.22
N PHE A 46 -2.20 -2.26 3.37
CA PHE A 46 -2.85 -2.45 4.66
C PHE A 46 -2.83 -1.17 5.48
N ASP A 47 -3.78 -1.03 6.42
CA ASP A 47 -3.77 0.03 7.43
C ASP A 47 -2.67 -0.25 8.46
N ASN A 48 -1.55 0.47 8.37
CA ASN A 48 -0.44 0.34 9.31
C ASN A 48 -0.83 0.74 10.73
N GLY A 49 -1.75 1.70 10.88
CA GLY A 49 -2.32 2.04 12.17
C GLY A 49 -3.05 0.84 12.79
N ALA A 50 -3.87 0.13 11.99
CA ALA A 50 -4.56 -1.08 12.45
C ALA A 50 -3.57 -2.20 12.79
N ILE A 51 -2.51 -2.38 11.99
CA ILE A 51 -1.44 -3.35 12.26
C ILE A 51 -0.77 -3.05 13.59
N LEU A 52 -0.31 -1.82 13.80
CA LEU A 52 0.38 -1.41 15.03
C LEU A 52 -0.53 -1.52 16.26
N ARG A 53 -1.78 -1.07 16.17
CA ARG A 53 -2.76 -1.21 17.25
C ARG A 53 -3.00 -2.68 17.61
N SER A 54 -3.10 -3.55 16.60
CA SER A 54 -3.30 -4.99 16.79
C SER A 54 -2.09 -5.65 17.43
N ALA A 55 -0.87 -5.31 17.01
CA ALA A 55 0.36 -5.80 17.61
C ALA A 55 0.49 -5.38 19.07
N VAL A 56 0.23 -4.09 19.39
CA VAL A 56 0.25 -3.60 20.78
C VAL A 56 -0.81 -4.31 21.62
N SER A 57 -2.02 -4.51 21.09
CA SER A 57 -3.07 -5.26 21.78
C SER A 57 -2.65 -6.70 22.09
N TYR A 58 -2.02 -7.39 21.13
CA TYR A 58 -1.51 -8.75 21.29
C TYR A 58 -0.49 -8.85 22.44
N PHE A 59 0.51 -7.95 22.47
CA PHE A 59 1.52 -7.97 23.54
C PHE A 59 0.93 -7.68 24.92
N ARG A 60 -0.04 -6.76 25.02
CA ARG A 60 -0.77 -6.52 26.27
C ARG A 60 -1.48 -7.77 26.75
N LYS A 61 -2.23 -8.45 25.87
CA LYS A 61 -2.91 -9.71 26.22
C LYS A 61 -1.94 -10.83 26.63
N CYS A 62 -0.80 -10.95 25.95
CA CYS A 62 0.22 -11.95 26.31
C CYS A 62 0.78 -11.69 27.71
N ARG A 63 1.09 -10.44 28.02
CA ARG A 63 1.54 -10.02 29.36
C ARG A 63 0.48 -10.32 30.42
N ASP A 64 -0.76 -9.93 30.18
CA ASP A 64 -1.85 -10.09 31.15
C ASP A 64 -2.18 -11.57 31.41
N ARG A 65 -1.96 -12.46 30.43
CA ARG A 65 -2.17 -13.91 30.55
C ARG A 65 -0.93 -14.70 30.97
N GLY A 66 0.26 -14.09 30.97
CA GLY A 66 1.53 -14.77 31.24
C GLY A 66 1.91 -15.84 30.21
N ARG A 67 1.34 -15.81 29.00
CA ARG A 67 1.62 -16.77 27.92
C ARG A 67 1.37 -16.18 26.54
N LEU A 68 1.99 -16.75 25.52
CA LEU A 68 1.73 -16.38 24.13
C LEU A 68 0.29 -16.74 23.73
N MET A 69 -0.30 -15.91 22.87
CA MET A 69 -1.61 -16.20 22.29
C MET A 69 -1.43 -16.88 20.92
N THR A 70 -2.33 -17.80 20.59
CA THR A 70 -2.35 -18.50 19.30
C THR A 70 -3.39 -17.92 18.34
N GLU A 71 -4.09 -16.86 18.74
CA GLU A 71 -5.12 -16.20 17.94
C GLU A 71 -4.46 -15.39 16.81
N LEU A 72 -4.94 -15.60 15.58
CA LEU A 72 -4.56 -14.82 14.41
C LEU A 72 -5.47 -13.59 14.27
N THR A 73 -4.88 -12.40 14.23
CA THR A 73 -5.59 -11.19 13.83
C THR A 73 -5.39 -10.97 12.33
N VAL A 74 -6.48 -10.94 11.57
CA VAL A 74 -6.45 -10.63 10.14
C VAL A 74 -6.85 -9.18 9.93
N ILE A 75 -6.02 -8.43 9.23
CA ILE A 75 -6.31 -7.06 8.82
C ILE A 75 -6.58 -7.10 7.31
N PRO A 76 -7.79 -6.70 6.87
CA PRO A 76 -8.14 -6.77 5.47
C PRO A 76 -7.27 -5.79 4.65
N PRO A 77 -6.91 -6.15 3.42
CA PRO A 77 -6.20 -5.24 2.54
C PRO A 77 -7.10 -4.08 2.11
N ILE A 78 -6.47 -2.92 1.90
CA ILE A 78 -7.07 -1.75 1.28
C ILE A 78 -6.67 -1.74 -0.19
N PHE A 79 -7.66 -1.52 -1.05
CA PHE A 79 -7.46 -1.36 -2.48
C PHE A 79 -7.90 0.04 -2.89
N GLU A 80 -7.00 0.81 -3.49
CA GLU A 80 -7.32 2.10 -4.10
C GLU A 80 -7.16 2.02 -5.62
N PRO A 81 -8.20 2.38 -6.38
CA PRO A 81 -8.12 2.44 -7.82
C PRO A 81 -7.09 3.49 -8.27
N PRO A 82 -6.59 3.39 -9.52
CA PRO A 82 -5.61 4.34 -10.01
C PRO A 82 -6.24 5.73 -10.10
N THR A 83 -5.53 6.74 -9.60
CA THR A 83 -5.96 8.12 -9.79
C THR A 83 -5.75 8.52 -11.25
N PRO A 84 -6.72 9.21 -11.87
CA PRO A 84 -6.54 9.75 -13.21
C PRO A 84 -5.36 10.74 -13.22
N PRO A 85 -4.63 10.86 -14.35
CA PRO A 85 -3.63 11.91 -14.48
C PRO A 85 -4.30 13.26 -14.22
N SER A 86 -3.69 14.07 -13.33
CA SER A 86 -4.14 15.44 -13.09
C SER A 86 -4.21 16.15 -14.44
N ALA A 87 -5.41 16.61 -14.82
CA ALA A 87 -5.59 17.47 -15.97
C ALA A 87 -4.84 18.77 -15.66
N ARG A 88 -3.60 18.88 -16.12
CA ARG A 88 -2.93 20.18 -16.14
C ARG A 88 -3.69 21.07 -17.12
N PRO A 89 -3.99 22.33 -16.74
CA PRO A 89 -4.56 23.32 -17.67
C PRO A 89 -3.60 23.63 -18.82
#